data_AF-A0A0F5MXC0-F1
#
_entry.id   AF-A0A0F5MXC0-F1
#
_cell.length_a   1.000
_cell.length_b   1.000
_cell.length_c   1.000
_cell.angle_alpha   90.00
_cell.angle_beta   90.00
_cell.angle_gamma   90.00
#
_symmetry.space_group_name_H-M   'P 1'
#
loop_
_entity.id
_entity.type
_entity.pdbx_description
1 polymer ?
#
loop_
_entity_poly.entity_id
_entity_poly.type
_entity_poly.pdbx_seq_one_letter_code
_entity_poly.pdbx_strand_id
1 'polypeptide(L)'
;MICEQLVELVTDYLDGALDPDVRARFDAHLLECDGCVNYLDQFRSTISTLGRVPSDQLDEGFRERLLDTFRGWTTTPDQDHDRPQPDP
;
A
#
# COMPACT_ATOMS: atom_id res chain seq x y z
N MET A 1 -19.99 11.75 2.31
CA MET A 1 -20.25 10.65 1.36
C MET A 1 -21.13 9.59 2.03
N ILE A 2 -21.76 8.70 1.25
CA ILE A 2 -22.56 7.59 1.79
C ILE A 2 -21.73 6.29 1.84
N CYS A 3 -22.16 5.30 2.61
CA CYS A 3 -21.42 4.06 2.83
C CYS A 3 -21.10 3.31 1.52
N GLU A 4 -22.02 3.28 0.56
CA GLU A 4 -21.80 2.65 -0.76
C GLU A 4 -20.60 3.25 -1.49
N GLN A 5 -20.52 4.58 -1.55
CA GLN A 5 -19.38 5.29 -2.17
C GLN A 5 -18.07 5.03 -1.42
N LEU A 6 -18.12 4.84 -0.10
CA LEU A 6 -16.93 4.54 0.70
C LEU A 6 -16.40 3.15 0.36
N VAL A 7 -17.30 2.18 0.29
CA VAL A 7 -17.00 0.80 -0.06
C VAL A 7 -16.35 0.71 -1.43
N GLU A 8 -16.84 1.47 -2.41
CA GLU A 8 -16.24 1.51 -3.76
C GLU A 8 -14.83 2.11 -3.78
N LEU A 9 -14.55 3.08 -2.89
CA LEU A 9 -13.29 3.82 -2.85
C LEU A 9 -12.25 3.24 -1.88
N VAL A 10 -12.54 2.12 -1.21
CA VAL A 10 -11.71 1.60 -0.12
C VAL A 10 -10.29 1.23 -0.58
N THR A 11 -10.14 0.69 -1.79
CA THR A 11 -8.84 0.31 -2.34
C THR A 11 -8.01 1.56 -2.67
N ASP A 12 -8.58 2.52 -3.39
CA ASP A 12 -7.89 3.78 -3.70
C ASP A 12 -7.50 4.56 -2.44
N TYR A 13 -8.32 4.48 -1.38
CA TYR A 13 -8.01 5.05 -0.07
C TYR A 13 -6.76 4.40 0.56
N LEU A 14 -6.68 3.07 0.51
CA LEU A 14 -5.56 2.29 1.05
C LEU A 14 -4.28 2.48 0.23
N ASP A 15 -4.41 2.60 -1.08
CA ASP A 15 -3.29 2.84 -2.01
C ASP A 15 -2.84 4.31 -2.03
N GLY A 16 -3.57 5.21 -1.35
CA GLY A 16 -3.25 6.64 -1.32
C GLY A 16 -3.52 7.35 -2.65
N ALA A 17 -4.37 6.78 -3.50
CA ALA A 17 -4.67 7.25 -4.85
C ALA A 17 -5.84 8.25 -4.93
N LEU A 18 -6.55 8.47 -3.81
CA LEU A 18 -7.66 9.44 -3.78
C LEU A 18 -7.17 10.88 -3.92
N ASP A 19 -7.91 11.65 -4.72
CA ASP A 19 -7.81 13.12 -4.71
C ASP A 19 -8.01 13.67 -3.28
N PRO A 20 -7.28 14.73 -2.86
CA PRO A 20 -7.34 15.26 -1.50
C PRO A 20 -8.75 15.59 -1.00
N ASP A 21 -9.61 16.12 -1.86
CA ASP A 21 -10.98 16.47 -1.46
C ASP A 21 -11.84 15.21 -1.23
N VAL A 22 -11.61 14.16 -2.03
CA VAL A 22 -12.28 12.87 -1.86
C VAL A 22 -11.77 12.18 -0.60
N ARG A 23 -10.46 12.21 -0.37
CA ARG A 23 -9.83 11.67 0.84
C ARG A 23 -10.40 12.31 2.11
N ALA A 24 -10.53 13.63 2.14
CA ALA A 24 -11.11 14.34 3.29
C ALA A 24 -12.56 13.93 3.57
N ARG A 25 -13.39 13.72 2.53
CA ARG A 25 -14.77 13.24 2.69
C ARG A 25 -14.83 11.79 3.17
N PHE A 26 -13.87 10.95 2.77
CA PHE A 26 -13.69 9.58 3.23
C PHE A 26 -13.35 9.55 4.71
N ASP A 27 -12.33 10.31 5.11
CA ASP A 27 -11.90 10.43 6.51
C ASP A 27 -13.05 10.95 7.39
N ALA A 28 -13.78 11.97 6.94
CA ALA A 28 -14.93 12.49 7.66
C ALA A 28 -16.02 11.42 7.87
N HIS A 29 -16.30 10.58 6.88
CA HIS A 29 -17.29 9.51 7.01
C HIS A 29 -16.84 8.43 8.01
N LEU A 30 -15.56 8.09 8.06
CA LEU A 30 -15.03 7.13 9.04
C LEU A 30 -15.18 7.63 10.49
N LEU A 31 -15.20 8.94 10.73
CA LEU A 31 -15.46 9.50 12.06
C LEU A 31 -16.92 9.35 12.51
N GLU A 32 -17.84 9.15 11.58
CA GLU A 32 -19.28 9.16 11.85
C GLU A 32 -19.92 7.76 11.75
N CYS A 33 -19.23 6.77 11.16
CA CYS A 33 -19.81 5.47 10.86
C CYS A 33 -18.93 4.29 11.28
N ASP A 34 -19.25 3.69 12.42
CA ASP A 34 -18.59 2.47 12.94
C ASP A 34 -18.63 1.30 11.94
N GLY A 35 -19.70 1.20 11.15
CA GLY A 35 -19.84 0.15 10.13
C GLY A 35 -18.77 0.23 9.05
N CYS A 36 -18.47 1.45 8.59
CA CYS A 36 -17.42 1.69 7.59
C CYS A 36 -16.01 1.60 8.17
N VAL A 37 -15.82 1.94 9.46
CA VAL A 37 -14.56 1.66 10.17
C VAL A 37 -14.29 0.16 10.19
N ASN A 38 -15.28 -0.64 10.59
CA ASN A 38 -15.16 -2.09 10.61
C ASN A 38 -14.95 -2.68 9.21
N TYR A 39 -15.58 -2.11 8.17
CA TYR A 39 -15.36 -2.52 6.79
C TYR A 39 -13.90 -2.28 6.34
N LEU A 40 -13.35 -1.10 6.64
CA LEU A 40 -11.95 -0.78 6.35
C LEU A 40 -10.98 -1.73 7.07
N ASP A 41 -11.26 -2.07 8.32
CA ASP A 41 -10.43 -2.99 9.10
C ASP A 41 -10.48 -4.44 8.56
N GLN A 42 -11.59 -4.87 7.98
CA GLN A 42 -11.67 -6.15 7.26
C GLN A 42 -10.77 -6.16 6.02
N PHE A 43 -10.73 -5.07 5.25
CA PHE A 43 -9.82 -4.93 4.12
C PHE A 43 -8.36 -4.99 4.55
N ARG A 44 -7.98 -4.23 5.59
CA ARG A 44 -6.63 -4.28 6.17
C ARG A 44 -6.25 -5.68 6.64
N SER A 45 -7.18 -6.41 7.25
CA SER A 45 -6.97 -7.79 7.71
C SER A 45 -6.77 -8.75 6.53
N THR A 46 -7.54 -8.58 5.46
CA THR A 46 -7.39 -9.36 4.22
C THR A 46 -6.01 -9.12 3.60
N ILE A 47 -5.61 -7.86 3.45
CA ILE A 47 -4.29 -7.47 2.93
C ILE A 47 -3.17 -8.04 3.80
N SER A 48 -3.25 -7.91 5.12
CA SER A 48 -2.26 -8.47 6.05
C SER A 48 -2.16 -9.99 5.97
N THR A 49 -3.27 -10.68 5.69
CA THR A 49 -3.31 -12.14 5.57
C THR A 49 -2.70 -12.60 4.25
N LEU A 50 -3.05 -11.95 3.14
CA LEU A 50 -2.58 -12.32 1.80
C LEU A 50 -1.17 -11.80 1.49
N GLY A 51 -0.78 -10.65 2.05
CA GLY A 51 0.52 -10.00 1.84
C GLY A 51 1.68 -10.62 2.63
N ARG A 52 1.44 -11.71 3.37
CA ARG A 52 2.51 -12.47 4.02
C ARG A 52 3.19 -13.36 3.00
N VAL A 53 4.43 -13.01 2.66
CA VAL A 53 5.34 -13.95 2.00
C VAL A 53 5.91 -14.87 3.09
N PRO A 54 5.72 -16.20 3.02
CA PRO A 54 6.36 -17.12 3.94
C PRO A 54 7.88 -16.93 3.91
N SER A 55 8.53 -16.88 5.09
CA SER A 55 9.97 -16.60 5.19
C SER A 55 10.84 -17.65 4.50
N ASP A 56 10.33 -18.87 4.35
CA ASP A 56 10.95 -19.98 3.63
C ASP A 56 10.90 -19.83 2.10
N GLN A 57 10.11 -18.87 1.57
CA GLN A 57 10.06 -18.57 0.14
C GLN A 57 11.03 -17.48 -0.31
N LEU A 58 11.72 -16.81 0.63
CA LEU A 58 12.80 -15.88 0.30
C LEU A 58 14.12 -16.52 0.72
N ASP A 59 14.89 -16.98 -0.26
CA ASP A 59 16.28 -17.39 -0.04
C ASP A 59 17.07 -16.27 0.66
N GLU A 60 17.84 -16.61 1.68
CA GLU A 60 18.58 -15.62 2.49
C GLU A 60 19.53 -14.81 1.60
N GLY A 61 20.16 -15.46 0.62
CA GLY A 61 21.02 -14.77 -0.35
C GLY A 61 20.27 -13.77 -1.22
N PHE A 62 19.03 -14.06 -1.60
CA PHE A 62 18.17 -13.12 -2.31
C PHE A 62 17.78 -11.93 -1.43
N ARG A 63 17.42 -12.18 -0.17
CA ARG A 63 17.10 -11.13 0.81
C ARG A 63 18.28 -10.19 1.04
N GLU A 64 19.49 -10.72 1.20
CA GLU A 64 20.70 -9.91 1.38
C GLU A 64 20.97 -9.00 0.17
N ARG A 65 20.90 -9.54 -1.06
CA ARG A 65 21.08 -8.75 -2.29
C ARG A 65 20.03 -7.64 -2.42
N LEU A 66 18.78 -7.95 -2.09
CA LEU A 66 17.69 -6.98 -2.12
C LEU A 66 17.95 -5.82 -1.13
N LEU A 67 18.29 -6.14 0.12
CA LEU A 67 18.58 -5.13 1.15
C LEU A 67 19.82 -4.30 0.82
N ASP A 68 20.86 -4.89 0.23
CA ASP A 68 22.06 -4.18 -0.21
C ASP A 68 21.73 -3.12 -1.28
N THR A 69 20.86 -3.48 -2.25
CA THR A 69 20.38 -2.57 -3.28
C THR A 69 19.70 -1.34 -2.68
N PHE A 70 18.79 -1.53 -1.72
CA PHE A 70 18.07 -0.41 -1.08
C PHE A 70 18.96 0.43 -0.15
N ARG A 71 20.01 -0.14 0.46
CA ARG A 71 20.98 0.64 1.26
C ARG A 71 21.79 1.61 0.39
N GLY A 72 22.06 1.26 -0.87
CA GLY A 72 22.72 2.14 -1.83
C GLY A 72 21.86 3.35 -2.23
N TRP A 73 20.53 3.24 -2.20
CA TRP A 73 19.62 4.32 -2.60
C TRP A 73 19.61 5.53 -1.67
N THR A 74 19.82 5.36 -0.37
CA THR A 74 19.85 6.51 0.56
C THR A 74 21.16 7.31 0.50
N THR A 75 22.17 6.83 -0.24
CA THR A 75 23.50 7.44 -0.32
C THR A 75 23.69 8.35 -1.55
N THR A 76 22.71 8.40 -2.48
CA THR A 76 22.77 9.26 -3.67
C THR A 76 21.50 10.10 -3.77
N PRO A 77 21.58 11.44 -3.93
CA PRO A 77 20.39 12.23 -4.19
C PRO A 77 19.82 11.80 -5.54
N ASP A 78 18.57 11.35 -5.49
CA ASP A 78 17.60 11.16 -6.57
C ASP A 78 18.06 11.70 -7.93
N GLN A 79 18.21 10.84 -8.94
CA GLN A 79 17.86 11.11 -10.33
C GLN A 79 17.63 9.75 -11.02
N ASP A 80 16.41 9.51 -11.51
CA ASP A 80 16.11 8.62 -12.66
C ASP A 80 16.01 7.09 -12.38
N HIS A 81 15.18 6.65 -11.42
CA HIS A 81 15.03 5.20 -11.09
C HIS A 81 13.82 4.46 -11.69
N ASP A 82 13.11 5.04 -12.66
CA ASP A 82 12.02 4.35 -13.37
C ASP A 82 12.36 4.11 -14.85
N ARG A 83 13.56 3.56 -15.11
CA ARG A 83 13.91 3.04 -16.43
C ARG A 83 13.88 1.51 -16.37
N PRO A 84 12.94 0.84 -17.05
CA PRO A 84 12.90 -0.62 -17.07
C PRO A 84 14.16 -1.15 -17.74
N GLN A 85 14.80 -2.12 -17.08
CA GLN A 85 16.00 -2.78 -17.55
C GLN A 85 15.63 -3.68 -18.74
N PRO A 86 16.34 -3.62 -19.89
CA PRO A 86 15.98 -4.45 -21.04
C PRO A 86 16.31 -5.92 -20.75
N ASP A 87 15.37 -6.80 -21.12
CA ASP A 87 15.51 -8.25 -21.02
C ASP A 87 16.64 -8.77 -21.93
N PRO A 88 17.29 -9.90 -21.56
CA PRO A 88 18.49 -10.43 -22.21
C PRO A 88 18.31 -10.89 -23.66
#